data_AF-A0A2S0QYD4-F1
#
_entry.id   AF-A0A2S0QYD4-F1
#
_cell.length_a   1.000
_cell.length_b   1.000
_cell.length_c   1.000
_cell.angle_alpha   90.00
_cell.angle_beta   90.00
_cell.angle_gamma   90.00
#
_symmetry.space_group_name_H-M   'P 1'
#
loop_
_entity.id
_entity.type
_entity.pdbx_description
1 polymer ?
#
loop_
_entity_poly.entity_id
_entity_poly.type
_entity_poly.pdbx_seq_one_letter_code
_entity_poly.pdbx_strand_id
1 'polypeptide(L)'
;MLDHLNRLVNEIGALQSKLILLVGRPDGGKTALLAGLAERRGAKVLNVGSALGGRLAMLPSRQRVLKAPVILRELADEHANGDLLLLDNIELLFDQSLKLDPLDLLKRHAHARRVVAVWPGELRDGRLIYAEMGHPEYQDYGLDGLVPFEIETVG
;
A
#
# COMPACT_ATOMS: atom_id res chain seq x y z
N MET A 1 -12.97 -13.64 6.69
CA MET A 1 -12.25 -12.61 5.91
C MET A 1 -10.76 -12.91 5.77
N LEU A 2 -10.02 -13.11 6.86
CA LEU A 2 -8.58 -13.44 6.82
C LEU A 2 -8.25 -14.68 5.96
N ASP A 3 -9.03 -15.75 6.04
CA ASP A 3 -8.84 -16.94 5.18
C ASP A 3 -9.02 -16.64 3.69
N HIS A 4 -9.92 -15.72 3.35
CA HIS A 4 -10.14 -15.32 1.96
C HIS A 4 -8.96 -14.51 1.45
N LEU A 5 -8.51 -13.48 2.19
CA LEU A 5 -7.32 -12.71 1.85
C LEU A 5 -6.09 -13.63 1.74
N ASN A 6 -5.93 -14.56 2.69
CA ASN A 6 -4.81 -15.49 2.68
C ASN A 6 -4.77 -16.38 1.44
N ARG A 7 -5.93 -16.87 0.97
CA ARG A 7 -6.04 -17.63 -0.28
C ARG A 7 -5.71 -16.78 -1.49
N LEU A 8 -6.30 -15.58 -1.57
CA LEU A 8 -6.06 -14.65 -2.68
C LEU A 8 -4.57 -14.34 -2.85
N VAL A 9 -3.85 -14.08 -1.76
CA VAL A 9 -2.38 -13.86 -1.79
C VAL A 9 -1.63 -15.01 -2.48
N ASN A 10 -2.06 -16.26 -2.29
CA ASN A 10 -1.44 -17.39 -2.99
C ASN A 10 -1.77 -17.39 -4.50
N GLU A 11 -3.00 -17.04 -4.85
CA GLU A 11 -3.55 -17.10 -6.21
C GLU A 11 -3.02 -15.99 -7.13
N ILE A 12 -2.79 -14.77 -6.62
CA ILE A 12 -2.35 -13.64 -7.46
C ILE A 12 -0.95 -13.84 -8.06
N GLY A 13 -0.20 -14.86 -7.63
CA GLY A 13 1.18 -15.09 -8.06
C GLY A 13 1.36 -15.25 -9.58
N ALA A 14 0.29 -15.62 -10.29
CA ALA A 14 0.28 -15.77 -11.75
C ALA A 14 0.01 -14.46 -12.51
N LEU A 15 -0.36 -13.38 -11.81
CA LEU A 15 -0.64 -12.08 -12.43
C LEU A 15 0.66 -11.30 -12.72
N GLN A 16 0.61 -10.45 -13.75
CA GLN A 16 1.73 -9.56 -14.11
C GLN A 16 2.06 -8.54 -13.01
N SER A 17 1.03 -8.04 -12.32
CA SER A 17 1.15 -7.22 -11.11
C SER A 17 0.45 -7.96 -9.98
N LYS A 18 1.19 -8.26 -8.92
CA LYS A 18 0.76 -9.06 -7.78
C LYS A 18 0.35 -8.14 -6.62
N LEU A 19 -0.48 -7.14 -6.92
CA LEU A 19 -0.90 -6.11 -5.97
C LEU A 19 -2.33 -6.38 -5.49
N ILE A 20 -2.50 -6.58 -4.19
CA ILE A 20 -3.80 -6.54 -3.51
C ILE A 20 -3.88 -5.23 -2.73
N LEU A 21 -4.98 -4.50 -2.89
CA LEU A 21 -5.28 -3.34 -2.04
C LEU A 21 -6.46 -3.65 -1.13
N LEU A 22 -6.23 -3.56 0.19
CA LEU A 22 -7.31 -3.61 1.16
C LEU A 22 -8.05 -2.28 1.11
N VAL A 23 -9.32 -2.32 0.72
CA VAL A 23 -10.19 -1.15 0.56
C VAL A 23 -11.43 -1.32 1.43
N GLY A 24 -12.02 -0.20 1.83
CA GLY A 24 -13.16 -0.17 2.73
C GLY A 24 -13.18 1.12 3.53
N ARG A 25 -14.24 1.34 4.30
CA ARG A 25 -14.41 2.57 5.09
C ARG A 25 -13.20 2.85 5.99
N PRO A 26 -12.92 4.13 6.32
CA PRO A 26 -12.07 4.47 7.44
C PRO A 26 -12.45 3.65 8.68
N ASP A 27 -11.46 3.21 9.44
CA ASP A 27 -11.63 2.34 10.63
C ASP A 27 -12.34 1.00 10.40
N GLY A 28 -12.56 0.58 9.15
CA GLY A 28 -13.19 -0.70 8.79
C GLY A 28 -12.34 -1.94 9.09
N GLY A 29 -11.27 -1.84 9.87
CA GLY A 29 -10.43 -2.98 10.26
C GLY A 29 -9.38 -3.41 9.23
N LYS A 30 -9.08 -2.59 8.22
CA LYS A 30 -8.04 -2.86 7.19
C LYS A 30 -6.67 -3.21 7.80
N THR A 31 -6.20 -2.36 8.72
CA THR A 31 -4.94 -2.57 9.46
C THR A 31 -4.97 -3.84 10.30
N ALA A 32 -6.08 -4.13 10.99
CA ALA A 32 -6.23 -5.35 11.77
C ALA A 32 -6.21 -6.62 10.90
N LEU A 33 -6.87 -6.57 9.73
CA LEU A 33 -6.83 -7.66 8.76
C LEU A 33 -5.42 -7.89 8.21
N LEU A 34 -4.69 -6.82 7.87
CA LEU A 34 -3.30 -6.92 7.42
C LEU A 34 -2.39 -7.48 8.52
N ALA A 35 -2.58 -7.06 9.77
CA ALA A 35 -1.84 -7.58 10.91
C ALA A 35 -2.10 -9.08 11.13
N GLY A 36 -3.36 -9.53 11.03
CA GLY A 36 -3.69 -10.95 11.10
C GLY A 36 -3.08 -11.78 9.96
N LEU A 37 -2.96 -11.20 8.75
CA LEU A 37 -2.23 -11.83 7.65
C LEU A 37 -0.73 -11.93 7.95
N ALA A 38 -0.14 -10.87 8.50
CA ALA A 38 1.27 -10.84 8.87
C ALA A 38 1.59 -11.94 9.90
N GLU A 39 0.80 -12.05 10.97
CA GLU A 39 0.94 -13.10 11.99
C GLU A 39 0.85 -14.50 11.37
N ARG A 40 -0.18 -14.75 10.56
CA ARG A 40 -0.38 -16.05 9.91
C ARG A 40 0.76 -16.43 8.97
N ARG A 41 1.41 -15.45 8.34
CA ARG A 41 2.51 -15.65 7.39
C ARG A 41 3.88 -15.56 8.04
N GLY A 42 3.97 -15.29 9.35
CA GLY A 42 5.23 -15.00 10.02
C GLY A 42 5.97 -13.80 9.41
N ALA A 43 5.24 -12.86 8.79
CA ALA A 43 5.77 -11.67 8.14
C ALA A 43 5.63 -10.44 9.07
N LYS A 44 6.21 -9.31 8.64
CA LYS A 44 6.05 -8.02 9.32
C LYS A 44 5.33 -7.04 8.42
N VAL A 45 4.50 -6.18 9.03
CA VAL A 45 3.90 -5.04 8.33
C VAL A 45 4.91 -3.88 8.35
N LEU A 46 5.20 -3.31 7.19
CA LEU A 46 5.93 -2.06 7.06
C LEU A 46 4.95 -0.89 7.21
N ASN A 47 5.07 -0.16 8.32
CA ASN A 47 4.44 1.16 8.47
C ASN A 47 5.24 2.17 7.64
N VAL A 48 4.73 2.48 6.43
CA VAL A 48 5.45 3.29 5.46
C VAL A 48 5.64 4.72 5.97
N GLY A 49 4.60 5.35 6.51
CA GLY A 49 4.65 6.72 7.00
C GLY A 49 5.74 6.93 8.06
N SER A 50 5.82 6.04 9.05
CA SER A 50 6.85 6.13 10.10
C SER A 50 8.26 5.85 9.57
N ALA A 51 8.43 4.76 8.82
CA ALA A 51 9.75 4.33 8.37
C ALA A 51 10.34 5.27 7.30
N LEU A 52 9.55 5.65 6.29
CA LEU A 52 9.94 6.58 5.25
C LEU A 52 10.11 7.99 5.84
N GLY A 53 9.16 8.45 6.65
CA GLY A 53 9.22 9.75 7.31
C GLY A 53 10.47 9.93 8.15
N GLY A 54 10.85 8.92 8.93
CA GLY A 54 12.08 8.92 9.73
C GLY A 54 13.35 9.10 8.89
N ARG A 55 13.48 8.38 7.77
CA ARG A 55 14.64 8.52 6.87
C ARG A 55 14.63 9.85 6.10
N LEU A 56 13.46 10.33 5.68
CA LEU A 56 13.33 11.61 4.97
C LEU A 56 13.59 12.83 5.87
N ALA A 57 13.28 12.74 7.16
CA ALA A 57 13.52 13.81 8.12
C ALA A 57 15.01 14.18 8.24
N MET A 58 15.90 13.21 8.01
CA MET A 58 17.36 13.40 8.01
C MET A 58 17.89 14.07 6.72
N LEU A 59 17.03 14.26 5.70
CA LEU A 59 17.42 14.81 4.41
C LEU A 59 16.92 16.25 4.22
N PRO A 60 17.71 17.13 3.56
CA PRO A 60 17.23 18.41 3.08
C PRO A 60 16.04 18.23 2.12
N SER A 61 15.03 19.11 2.21
CA SER A 61 13.78 19.00 1.43
C SER A 61 14.00 18.81 -0.06
N ARG A 62 14.98 19.50 -0.65
CA ARG A 62 15.32 19.40 -2.08
C ARG A 62 15.77 18.01 -2.54
N GLN A 63 16.27 17.18 -1.63
CA GLN A 63 16.73 15.82 -1.93
C GLN A 63 15.60 14.78 -1.79
N ARG A 64 14.53 15.11 -1.04
CA ARG A 64 13.49 14.14 -0.69
C ARG A 64 12.76 13.59 -1.91
N VAL A 65 12.49 14.41 -2.92
CA VAL A 65 11.87 13.98 -4.19
C VAL A 65 12.65 12.85 -4.86
N LEU A 66 13.98 12.99 -4.96
CA LEU A 66 14.83 11.99 -5.63
C LEU A 66 15.11 10.77 -4.74
N LYS A 67 15.14 10.96 -3.42
CA LYS A 67 15.52 9.92 -2.45
C LYS A 67 14.33 9.10 -1.96
N ALA A 68 13.12 9.64 -1.93
CA ALA A 68 11.94 8.94 -1.40
C ALA A 68 11.65 7.61 -2.12
N PRO A 69 11.66 7.51 -3.46
CA PRO A 69 11.46 6.22 -4.14
C PRO A 69 12.56 5.20 -3.83
N VAL A 70 13.81 5.67 -3.70
CA VAL A 70 14.96 4.81 -3.40
C VAL A 70 14.87 4.26 -1.99
N ILE A 71 14.58 5.14 -1.02
CA ILE A 71 14.39 4.77 0.39
C ILE A 71 13.21 3.81 0.54
N LEU A 72 12.09 4.08 -0.13
CA LEU A 72 10.92 3.20 -0.08
C LEU A 72 11.26 1.80 -0.60
N ARG A 73 12.05 1.71 -1.69
CA ARG A 73 12.53 0.42 -2.20
C ARG A 73 13.40 -0.32 -1.20
N GLU A 74 14.36 0.37 -0.59
CA GLU A 74 15.23 -0.22 0.45
C GLU A 74 14.40 -0.73 1.64
N LEU A 75 13.48 0.08 2.16
CA LEU A 75 12.59 -0.31 3.25
C LEU A 75 11.73 -1.52 2.87
N ALA A 76 11.21 -1.54 1.65
CA ALA A 76 10.43 -2.66 1.13
C ALA A 76 11.27 -3.94 1.00
N ASP A 77 12.54 -3.84 0.62
CA ASP A 77 13.45 -4.99 0.55
C ASP A 77 13.84 -5.50 1.94
N GLU A 78 14.03 -4.60 2.91
CA GLU A 78 14.30 -4.94 4.31
C GLU A 78 13.12 -5.63 5.02
N HIS A 79 11.88 -5.30 4.64
CA HIS A 79 10.66 -5.81 5.29
C HIS A 79 10.00 -6.97 4.55
N ALA A 80 10.38 -7.24 3.30
CA ALA A 80 9.83 -8.37 2.56
C ALA A 80 10.16 -9.69 3.28
N ASN A 81 9.15 -10.56 3.43
CA ASN A 81 9.33 -11.92 3.89
C ASN A 81 9.27 -12.85 2.68
N GLY A 82 10.44 -13.22 2.14
CA GLY A 82 10.52 -13.92 0.86
C GLY A 82 9.95 -13.06 -0.26
N ASP A 83 8.87 -13.54 -0.90
CA ASP A 83 8.18 -12.82 -1.97
C ASP A 83 6.87 -12.14 -1.51
N LEU A 84 6.71 -11.90 -0.20
CA LEU A 84 5.56 -11.19 0.36
C LEU A 84 5.99 -9.87 1.02
N LEU A 85 5.33 -8.78 0.64
CA LEU A 85 5.46 -7.46 1.25
C LEU A 85 4.10 -6.97 1.74
N LEU A 86 4.04 -6.54 2.99
CA LEU A 86 2.83 -6.03 3.64
C LEU A 86 3.04 -4.56 4.00
N LEU A 87 2.18 -3.67 3.49
CA LEU A 87 2.33 -2.22 3.62
C LEU A 87 1.09 -1.61 4.29
N ASP A 88 1.32 -0.72 5.25
CA ASP A 88 0.28 0.09 5.86
C ASP A 88 0.76 1.54 6.00
N ASN A 89 -0.16 2.45 6.30
CA ASN A 89 0.09 3.86 6.55
C ASN A 89 0.88 4.54 5.40
N ILE A 90 0.36 4.45 4.19
CA ILE A 90 0.99 4.95 2.97
C ILE A 90 0.66 6.42 2.65
N GLU A 91 -0.04 7.14 3.53
CA GLU A 91 -0.52 8.52 3.33
C GLU A 91 0.62 9.49 2.97
N LEU A 92 1.81 9.29 3.57
CA LEU A 92 2.98 10.11 3.26
C LEU A 92 3.37 10.06 1.77
N LEU A 93 3.05 8.99 1.05
CA LEU A 93 3.35 8.90 -0.38
C LEU A 93 2.56 9.93 -1.20
N PHE A 94 1.42 10.40 -0.70
CA PHE A 94 0.53 11.34 -1.38
C PHE A 94 0.95 12.81 -1.18
N ASP A 95 1.92 13.07 -0.29
CA ASP A 95 2.46 14.41 -0.06
C ASP A 95 3.06 14.97 -1.37
N GLN A 96 2.46 16.06 -1.87
CA GLN A 96 2.86 16.68 -3.13
C GLN A 96 4.33 17.13 -3.16
N SER A 97 4.92 17.42 -2.00
CA SER A 97 6.33 17.80 -1.91
C SER A 97 7.28 16.68 -2.31
N LEU A 98 6.83 15.42 -2.23
CA LEU A 98 7.61 14.25 -2.66
C LEU A 98 7.49 13.96 -4.16
N LYS A 99 6.46 14.49 -4.82
CA LYS A 99 6.20 14.31 -6.27
C LYS A 99 6.19 12.84 -6.70
N LEU A 100 5.54 12.00 -5.90
CA LEU A 100 5.41 10.58 -6.15
C LEU A 100 4.11 10.28 -6.87
N ASP A 101 4.08 9.14 -7.56
CA ASP A 101 2.84 8.45 -7.91
C ASP A 101 2.70 7.24 -6.95
N PRO A 102 1.88 7.34 -5.89
CA PRO A 102 1.75 6.29 -4.89
C PRO A 102 1.35 4.94 -5.48
N LEU A 103 0.36 4.90 -6.36
CA LEU A 103 -0.14 3.64 -6.89
C LEU A 103 0.89 2.99 -7.83
N ASP A 104 1.56 3.78 -8.67
CA ASP A 104 2.62 3.27 -9.53
C ASP A 104 3.79 2.69 -8.73
N LEU A 105 4.18 3.33 -7.62
CA LEU A 105 5.21 2.79 -6.71
C LEU A 105 4.81 1.42 -6.14
N LEU A 106 3.56 1.25 -5.70
CA LEU A 106 3.06 -0.03 -5.21
C LEU A 106 3.08 -1.11 -6.32
N LYS A 107 2.65 -0.75 -7.54
CA LYS A 107 2.67 -1.66 -8.70
C LYS A 107 4.08 -2.10 -9.08
N ARG A 108 5.06 -1.19 -9.03
CA ARG A 108 6.48 -1.52 -9.27
C ARG A 108 7.01 -2.58 -8.30
N HIS A 109 6.65 -2.48 -7.02
CA HIS A 109 6.97 -3.54 -6.06
C HIS A 109 6.24 -4.84 -6.37
N ALA A 110 4.99 -4.75 -6.82
CA ALA A 110 4.14 -5.88 -7.14
C ALA A 110 4.56 -6.67 -8.40
N HIS A 111 5.43 -6.12 -9.24
CA HIS A 111 6.03 -6.87 -10.35
C HIS A 111 7.04 -7.93 -9.88
N ALA A 112 7.79 -7.63 -8.81
CA ALA A 112 8.83 -8.54 -8.31
C ALA A 112 8.30 -9.53 -7.27
N ARG A 113 7.28 -9.13 -6.49
CA ARG A 113 6.79 -9.86 -5.32
C ARG A 113 5.30 -9.62 -5.10
N ARG A 114 4.66 -10.45 -4.28
CA ARG A 114 3.27 -10.22 -3.83
C ARG A 114 3.26 -9.03 -2.87
N VAL A 115 2.37 -8.08 -3.11
CA VAL A 115 2.20 -6.90 -2.26
C VAL A 115 0.76 -6.85 -1.79
N VAL A 116 0.57 -6.71 -0.47
CA VAL A 116 -0.73 -6.35 0.11
C VAL A 116 -0.56 -5.01 0.81
N ALA A 117 -1.34 -4.01 0.40
CA ALA A 117 -1.28 -2.69 1.01
C ALA A 117 -2.67 -2.24 1.50
N VAL A 118 -2.71 -1.52 2.62
CA VAL A 118 -3.92 -0.80 3.05
C VAL A 118 -4.06 0.46 2.19
N TRP A 119 -5.19 0.57 1.49
CA TRP A 119 -5.53 1.80 0.79
C TRP A 119 -6.17 2.78 1.80
N PRO A 120 -5.61 4.00 1.95
CA PRO A 120 -6.10 4.95 2.95
C PRO A 120 -7.39 5.67 2.52
N GLY A 121 -7.72 5.64 1.22
CA GLY A 121 -8.93 6.25 0.69
C GLY A 121 -10.08 5.25 0.48
N GLU A 122 -10.93 5.54 -0.50
CA GLU A 122 -12.16 4.79 -0.78
C GLU A 122 -12.13 4.14 -2.16
N LEU A 123 -12.88 3.05 -2.33
CA LEU A 123 -13.24 2.51 -3.62
C LEU A 123 -14.67 2.96 -3.93
N ARG A 124 -14.84 3.79 -4.96
CA ARG A 124 -16.16 4.30 -5.38
C ARG A 124 -16.29 4.22 -6.89
N ASP A 125 -17.39 3.64 -7.37
CA ASP A 125 -17.67 3.50 -8.81
C ASP A 125 -16.53 2.86 -9.62
N GLY A 126 -15.86 1.86 -9.03
CA GLY A 126 -14.72 1.18 -9.66
C GLY A 126 -13.43 2.00 -9.72
N ARG A 127 -13.32 3.07 -8.91
CA ARG A 127 -12.16 3.96 -8.85
C ARG A 127 -11.63 4.08 -7.43
N LEU A 128 -10.30 4.05 -7.30
CA LEU A 128 -9.60 4.28 -6.03
C LEU A 128 -9.41 5.77 -5.85
N ILE A 129 -10.14 6.33 -4.89
CA ILE A 129 -10.11 7.75 -4.57
C ILE A 129 -9.30 7.94 -3.30
N TYR A 130 -8.44 8.95 -3.26
CA TYR A 130 -7.79 9.44 -2.03
C TYR A 130 -7.95 10.96 -1.93
N ALA A 131 -8.27 11.44 -0.73
CA ALA A 131 -8.66 12.81 -0.41
C ALA A 131 -9.93 13.31 -1.14
N GLU A 132 -10.50 14.42 -0.66
CA GLU A 132 -11.68 15.03 -1.28
C GLU A 132 -11.32 15.82 -2.54
N MET A 133 -12.28 15.94 -3.46
CA MET A 133 -12.10 16.74 -4.68
C MET A 133 -11.76 18.19 -4.32
N GLY A 134 -10.68 18.71 -4.89
CA GLY A 134 -10.15 20.05 -4.59
C GLY A 134 -9.05 20.06 -3.53
N HIS A 135 -8.83 18.94 -2.83
CA HIS A 135 -7.65 18.78 -1.98
C HIS A 135 -6.39 18.65 -2.85
N PRO A 136 -5.24 19.23 -2.46
CA PRO A 136 -3.99 19.08 -3.21
C PRO A 136 -3.63 17.61 -3.43
N GLU A 137 -3.81 16.76 -2.44
CA GLU A 137 -3.46 15.34 -2.53
C GLU A 137 -4.52 14.49 -3.25
N TYR A 138 -5.56 15.08 -3.85
CA TYR A 138 -6.60 14.33 -4.54
C TYR A 138 -6.02 13.38 -5.59
N GLN A 139 -6.32 12.09 -5.45
CA GLN A 139 -5.96 11.07 -6.43
C GLN A 139 -7.18 10.27 -6.84
N ASP A 140 -7.16 9.83 -8.10
CA ASP A 140 -8.25 9.10 -8.71
C ASP A 140 -7.71 8.06 -9.72
N TYR A 141 -7.64 6.80 -9.30
CA TYR A 141 -7.05 5.72 -10.09
C TYR A 141 -8.07 4.66 -10.53
N GLY A 142 -7.83 4.07 -11.70
CA GLY A 142 -8.48 2.82 -12.11
C GLY A 142 -7.88 1.59 -11.42
N LEU A 143 -8.52 0.44 -11.62
CA LEU A 143 -8.14 -0.85 -11.02
C LEU A 143 -7.19 -1.69 -11.88
N ASP A 144 -6.72 -1.17 -13.01
CA ASP A 144 -5.82 -1.91 -13.89
C ASP A 144 -4.51 -2.26 -13.17
N GLY A 145 -4.14 -3.54 -13.20
CA GLY A 145 -2.92 -4.05 -12.59
C GLY A 145 -2.97 -4.12 -11.06
N LEU A 146 -4.15 -4.23 -10.45
CA LEU A 146 -4.33 -4.54 -9.03
C LEU A 146 -5.62 -5.34 -8.79
N VAL A 147 -5.73 -5.94 -7.61
CA VAL A 147 -6.94 -6.61 -7.13
C VAL A 147 -7.44 -5.88 -5.89
N PRO A 148 -8.61 -5.22 -5.92
CA PRO A 148 -9.19 -4.68 -4.71
C PRO A 148 -9.72 -5.83 -3.84
N PHE A 149 -9.48 -5.74 -2.53
CA PHE A 149 -10.08 -6.61 -1.53
C PHE A 149 -10.93 -5.76 -0.60
N GLU A 150 -12.24 -5.79 -0.83
CA GLU A 150 -13.21 -5.03 -0.06
C GLU A 150 -13.46 -5.66 1.31
N ILE A 151 -13.32 -4.83 2.35
CA ILE A 151 -13.69 -5.16 3.71
C ILE A 151 -15.11 -4.65 3.94
N GLU A 152 -16.08 -5.55 3.85
CA GLU A 152 -17.44 -5.30 4.30
C GLU A 152 -17.44 -5.31 5.83
N THR A 153 -17.86 -4.21 6.46
CA THR A 153 -18.22 -4.25 7.88
C THR A 153 -19.47 -5.12 8.01
N VAL A 154 -19.39 -6.19 8.81
CA VAL A 154 -20.60 -6.80 9.37
C VAL A 154 -21.25 -5.72 10.23
N GLY A 155 -22.39 -5.20 9.76
CA GLY A 155 -23.30 -4.39 10.57
C GLY A 155 -24.07 -5.25 11.56
#